data_AF-A0A921HTS5-F1
#
_entry.id   AF-A0A921HTS5-F1
#
_cell.length_a   1.000
_cell.length_b   1.000
_cell.length_c   1.000
_cell.angle_alpha   90.00
_cell.angle_beta   90.00
_cell.angle_gamma   90.00
#
_symmetry.space_group_name_H-M   'P 1'
#
loop_
_entity.id
_entity.type
_entity.pdbx_description
1 polymer ?
#
loop_
_entity_poly.entity_id
_entity_poly.type
_entity_poly.pdbx_seq_one_letter_code
_entity_poly.pdbx_strand_id
1 'polypeptide(L)'
;NVDSSKKMDNEEIEKMQSYVNKITNSFSTNAVAVAPLSKGFDYQEVSGNAKAGSANFDDLTKLKKSLQDDVAKAIGIPPALINGELADMDNAMESYIKFCIRPLIKKIEDELNAKLFTESDVINGKSIKVVGIDKKDPLEHAEAVDKLISSHAFKPNQVLMMFGEEPSDDPSMDEYYVTKNYMTSNQQDKSLEGGEDDED
;
A
#
# COMPACT_ATOMS: atom_id res chain seq x y z
N ASN A 1 19.00 44.47 -48.04
CA ASN A 1 19.47 44.25 -49.42
C ASN A 1 20.99 44.18 -49.40
N VAL A 2 21.53 42.99 -49.13
CA VAL A 2 22.97 42.73 -49.24
C VAL A 2 23.15 41.91 -50.52
N ASP A 3 23.83 42.55 -51.45
CA ASP A 3 24.11 42.05 -52.79
C ASP A 3 24.82 40.68 -52.71
N SER A 4 24.14 39.62 -53.18
CA SER A 4 24.56 38.23 -53.05
C SER A 4 25.55 37.80 -54.16
N SER A 5 26.38 38.73 -54.64
CA SER A 5 27.25 38.51 -55.80
C SER A 5 28.75 38.74 -55.53
N LYS A 6 29.18 38.77 -54.26
CA LYS A 6 30.61 38.65 -53.90
C LYS A 6 30.95 37.20 -53.57
N LYS A 7 31.75 36.54 -54.42
CA LYS A 7 32.45 35.30 -54.04
C LYS A 7 33.35 35.64 -52.85
N MET A 8 32.96 35.20 -51.65
CA MET A 8 33.80 35.29 -50.46
C MET A 8 35.08 34.48 -50.70
N ASP A 9 36.22 35.08 -50.41
CA ASP A 9 37.51 34.39 -50.47
C ASP A 9 37.58 33.31 -49.37
N ASN A 10 38.30 32.20 -49.59
CA ASN A 10 38.37 31.09 -48.62
C ASN A 10 38.87 31.57 -47.24
N GLU A 11 39.73 32.58 -47.24
CA GLU A 11 40.29 33.19 -46.02
C GLU A 11 39.26 34.03 -45.24
N GLU A 12 38.28 34.64 -45.93
CA GLU A 12 37.18 35.38 -45.27
C GLU A 12 36.17 34.43 -44.62
N ILE A 13 35.95 33.26 -45.24
CA ILE A 13 35.10 32.19 -44.71
C ILE A 13 35.73 31.59 -43.44
N GLU A 14 37.04 31.32 -43.44
CA GLU A 14 37.75 30.82 -42.25
C GLU A 14 37.72 31.82 -41.09
N LYS A 15 37.93 33.11 -41.37
CA LYS A 15 37.83 34.16 -40.33
C LYS A 15 36.42 34.23 -39.76
N MET A 16 35.39 34.12 -40.60
CA MET A 16 33.99 34.11 -40.17
C MET A 16 33.66 32.85 -39.34
N GLN A 17 34.13 31.67 -39.74
CA GLN A 17 33.97 30.43 -38.96
C GLN A 17 34.70 30.52 -37.61
N SER A 18 35.92 31.07 -37.57
CA SER A 18 36.67 31.24 -36.31
C SER A 18 35.95 32.16 -35.33
N TYR A 19 35.26 33.18 -35.84
CA TYR A 19 34.48 34.12 -35.05
C TYR A 19 33.19 33.48 -34.52
N VAL A 20 32.46 32.74 -35.36
CA VAL A 20 31.29 31.95 -34.93
C VAL A 20 31.70 30.95 -33.85
N ASN A 21 32.78 30.19 -34.05
CA ASN A 21 33.24 29.21 -33.07
C ASN A 21 33.65 29.85 -31.73
N LYS A 22 34.29 31.02 -31.74
CA LYS A 22 34.62 31.76 -30.51
C LYS A 22 33.36 32.21 -29.76
N ILE A 23 32.35 32.67 -30.49
CA ILE A 23 31.07 33.11 -29.91
C ILE A 23 30.32 31.90 -29.34
N THR A 24 30.17 30.82 -30.10
CA THR A 24 29.51 29.59 -29.64
C THR A 24 30.21 29.00 -28.42
N ASN A 25 31.54 28.94 -28.42
CA ASN A 25 32.30 28.49 -27.25
C ASN A 25 32.09 29.40 -26.04
N SER A 26 32.05 30.72 -26.23
CA SER A 26 31.78 31.67 -25.13
C SER A 26 30.40 31.42 -24.51
N PHE A 27 29.37 31.18 -25.33
CA PHE A 27 28.02 30.85 -24.87
C PHE A 27 27.90 29.46 -24.24
N SER A 28 28.66 28.45 -24.70
CA SER A 28 28.59 27.09 -24.15
C SER A 28 29.34 26.92 -22.83
N THR A 29 30.38 27.72 -22.58
CA THR A 29 31.26 27.53 -21.41
C THR A 29 30.96 28.49 -20.26
N ASN A 30 30.38 29.67 -20.54
CA ASN A 30 30.16 30.70 -19.53
C ASN A 30 28.66 30.95 -19.32
N ALA A 31 28.25 31.10 -18.05
CA ALA A 31 26.87 31.41 -17.69
C ALA A 31 26.42 32.81 -18.14
N VAL A 32 27.37 33.73 -18.36
CA VAL A 32 27.13 35.06 -18.94
C VAL A 32 28.18 35.30 -20.01
N ALA A 33 27.76 35.45 -21.27
CA ALA A 33 28.63 35.69 -22.41
C ALA A 33 28.20 36.96 -23.14
N VAL A 34 29.15 37.86 -23.40
CA VAL A 34 28.93 39.09 -24.16
C VAL A 34 29.41 38.86 -25.59
N ALA A 35 28.49 38.89 -26.55
CA ALA A 35 28.80 38.78 -27.96
C ALA A 35 28.80 40.16 -28.63
N PRO A 36 29.92 40.60 -29.25
CA PRO A 36 29.95 41.85 -29.98
C PRO A 36 29.22 41.69 -31.32
N LEU A 37 28.15 42.44 -31.56
CA LEU A 37 27.39 42.39 -32.82
C LEU A 37 28.02 43.29 -33.88
N SER A 38 28.33 42.73 -35.04
CA SER A 38 28.82 43.49 -36.19
C SER A 38 27.66 44.19 -36.92
N LYS A 39 27.92 45.40 -37.43
CA LYS A 39 26.90 46.26 -38.05
C LYS A 39 26.26 45.55 -39.26
N GLY A 40 24.99 45.19 -39.14
CA GLY A 40 24.22 44.46 -40.16
C GLY A 40 23.85 43.02 -39.78
N PHE A 41 24.36 42.50 -38.66
CA PHE A 41 23.94 41.24 -38.07
C PHE A 41 23.08 41.51 -36.83
N ASP A 42 21.94 40.82 -36.73
CA ASP A 42 21.05 40.88 -35.57
C ASP A 42 21.12 39.55 -34.82
N TYR A 43 21.09 39.61 -33.49
CA TYR A 43 21.06 38.42 -32.65
C TYR A 43 19.62 38.10 -32.29
N GLN A 44 19.12 37.00 -32.82
CA GLN A 44 17.90 36.39 -32.33
C GLN A 44 18.26 35.15 -31.54
N GLU A 45 17.98 35.19 -30.24
CA GLU A 45 17.98 33.98 -29.44
C GLU A 45 16.86 33.08 -29.97
N VAL A 46 17.23 31.93 -30.52
CA VAL A 46 16.27 30.84 -30.76
C VAL A 46 16.05 30.16 -29.41
N SER A 47 15.53 30.89 -28.44
CA SER A 47 14.90 30.26 -27.29
C SER A 47 13.72 29.51 -27.88
N GLY A 48 13.66 28.21 -27.65
CA GLY A 48 12.70 27.34 -28.30
C GLY A 48 11.27 27.79 -28.00
N ASN A 49 10.71 28.65 -28.86
CA ASN A 49 9.26 28.81 -29.05
C ASN A 49 8.64 27.55 -29.72
N ALA A 50 9.32 26.42 -29.61
CA ALA A 50 8.72 25.13 -29.76
C ALA A 50 7.89 24.88 -28.49
N LYS A 51 6.57 24.98 -28.62
CA LYS A 51 5.58 24.25 -27.82
C LYS A 51 5.77 22.72 -27.99
N ALA A 52 7.00 22.23 -27.88
CA ALA A 52 7.40 20.84 -28.04
C ALA A 52 8.36 20.50 -26.90
N GLY A 53 7.78 20.02 -25.81
CA GLY A 53 8.36 18.89 -25.07
C GLY A 53 9.72 19.09 -24.40
N SER A 54 10.01 20.27 -23.81
CA SER A 54 10.82 20.23 -22.59
C SER A 54 9.95 19.52 -21.56
N ALA A 55 10.09 18.20 -21.44
CA ALA A 55 9.52 17.47 -20.32
C ALA A 55 10.07 18.15 -19.07
N ASN A 56 9.24 18.97 -18.43
CA ASN A 56 9.63 19.66 -17.22
C ASN A 56 10.06 18.56 -16.23
N PHE A 57 11.05 18.84 -15.39
CA PHE A 57 11.52 17.87 -14.40
C PHE A 57 10.37 17.28 -13.54
N ASP A 58 9.31 18.06 -13.37
CA ASP A 58 8.04 17.66 -12.76
C ASP A 58 7.30 16.55 -13.54
N ASP A 59 7.29 16.59 -14.88
CA ASP A 59 6.65 15.56 -15.71
C ASP A 59 7.42 14.24 -15.62
N LEU A 60 8.76 14.31 -15.54
CA LEU A 60 9.59 13.12 -15.31
C LEU A 60 9.34 12.51 -13.92
N THR A 61 9.16 13.36 -12.91
CA THR A 61 8.84 12.92 -11.55
C THR A 61 7.46 12.27 -11.48
N LYS A 62 6.46 12.82 -12.16
CA LYS A 62 5.12 12.22 -12.28
C LYS A 62 5.15 10.89 -13.02
N LEU A 63 5.92 10.79 -14.10
CA LEU A 63 6.09 9.53 -14.84
C LEU A 63 6.70 8.44 -13.94
N LYS A 64 7.72 8.79 -13.16
CA LYS A 64 8.33 7.87 -12.19
C LYS A 64 7.29 7.42 -11.14
N LYS A 65 6.50 8.34 -10.59
CA LYS A 65 5.45 8.02 -9.61
C LYS A 65 4.40 7.08 -10.21
N SER A 66 3.91 7.35 -11.42
CA SER A 66 2.95 6.48 -12.11
C SER A 66 3.50 5.06 -12.33
N LEU A 67 4.78 4.95 -12.71
CA LEU A 67 5.41 3.64 -12.91
C LEU A 67 5.53 2.87 -11.59
N GLN A 68 5.85 3.56 -10.49
CA GLN A 68 5.84 2.95 -9.15
C GLN A 68 4.44 2.52 -8.73
N ASP A 69 3.42 3.33 -8.98
CA ASP A 69 2.03 3.03 -8.67
C ASP A 69 1.50 1.83 -9.45
N ASP A 70 1.89 1.68 -10.72
CA ASP A 70 1.49 0.55 -11.56
C ASP A 70 2.14 -0.76 -11.08
N VAL A 71 3.44 -0.71 -10.74
CA VAL A 71 4.13 -1.87 -10.15
C VAL A 71 3.51 -2.23 -8.81
N ALA A 72 3.20 -1.25 -7.96
CA ALA A 72 2.56 -1.46 -6.66
C ALA A 72 1.22 -2.17 -6.77
N LYS A 73 0.36 -1.70 -7.68
CA LYS A 73 -0.94 -2.35 -7.94
C LYS A 73 -0.78 -3.77 -8.44
N ALA A 74 0.23 -4.05 -9.28
CA ALA A 74 0.48 -5.39 -9.80
C ALA A 74 0.87 -6.39 -8.69
N ILE A 75 1.57 -5.94 -7.66
CA ILE A 75 1.93 -6.76 -6.49
C ILE A 75 0.90 -6.70 -5.35
N GLY A 76 -0.20 -5.96 -5.52
CA GLY A 76 -1.26 -5.83 -4.52
C GLY A 76 -0.95 -4.86 -3.37
N ILE A 77 0.03 -3.98 -3.53
CA ILE A 77 0.37 -2.92 -2.57
C ILE A 77 -0.39 -1.65 -2.95
N PRO A 78 -1.23 -1.09 -2.05
CA PRO A 78 -1.89 0.19 -2.27
C PRO A 78 -0.88 1.33 -2.47
N PRO A 79 -0.97 2.11 -3.57
CA PRO A 79 -0.06 3.23 -3.83
C PRO A 79 -0.01 4.28 -2.73
N ALA A 80 -1.11 4.48 -1.99
CA ALA A 80 -1.18 5.40 -0.86
C ALA A 80 -0.11 5.12 0.21
N LEU A 81 0.21 3.83 0.45
CA LEU A 81 1.26 3.43 1.40
C LEU A 81 2.67 3.74 0.89
N ILE A 82 2.90 3.62 -0.42
CA ILE A 82 4.21 3.90 -1.04
C ILE A 82 4.46 5.41 -1.11
N ASN A 83 3.40 6.15 -1.41
CA ASN A 83 3.47 7.60 -1.60
C ASN A 83 3.34 8.40 -0.30
N GLY A 84 3.03 7.74 0.83
CA GLY A 84 2.87 8.38 2.13
C GLY A 84 1.64 9.26 2.23
N GLU A 85 0.56 8.92 1.51
CA GLU A 85 -0.68 9.70 1.50
C GLU A 85 -1.48 9.38 2.79
N LEU A 86 -1.49 10.34 3.73
CA LEU A 86 -2.07 10.18 5.07
C LEU A 86 -3.61 10.13 5.10
N ALA A 87 -4.28 10.52 4.01
CA ALA A 87 -5.73 10.69 4.00
C ALA A 87 -6.51 9.37 4.18
N ASP A 88 -5.92 8.24 3.77
CA ASP A 88 -6.58 6.93 3.74
C ASP A 88 -5.67 5.79 4.25
N MET A 89 -4.79 6.09 5.22
CA MET A 89 -3.78 5.14 5.67
C MET A 89 -4.39 3.86 6.25
N ASP A 90 -5.46 3.96 7.03
CA ASP A 90 -6.10 2.80 7.67
C ASP A 90 -6.74 1.86 6.63
N ASN A 91 -7.51 2.41 5.68
CA ASN A 91 -8.11 1.66 4.59
C ASN A 91 -7.06 1.04 3.66
N ALA A 92 -5.97 1.78 3.41
CA ALA A 92 -4.84 1.29 2.63
C ALA A 92 -4.10 0.16 3.36
N MET A 93 -3.94 0.26 4.68
CA MET A 93 -3.32 -0.78 5.50
C MET A 93 -4.20 -2.05 5.55
N GLU A 94 -5.52 -1.91 5.72
CA GLU A 94 -6.44 -3.05 5.67
C GLU A 94 -6.41 -3.73 4.29
N SER A 95 -6.42 -2.95 3.21
CA SER A 95 -6.32 -3.47 1.85
C SER A 95 -5.01 -4.21 1.61
N TYR A 96 -3.89 -3.65 2.07
CA TYR A 96 -2.57 -4.29 1.96
C TYR A 96 -2.53 -5.63 2.69
N ILE A 97 -3.06 -5.67 3.92
CA ILE A 97 -3.16 -6.91 4.70
C ILE A 97 -4.03 -7.94 3.96
N LYS A 98 -5.20 -7.53 3.47
CA LYS A 98 -6.19 -8.42 2.86
C LYS A 98 -5.75 -9.00 1.52
N PHE A 99 -5.15 -8.18 0.66
CA PHE A 99 -4.85 -8.56 -0.72
C PHE A 99 -3.40 -9.01 -0.94
N CYS A 100 -2.44 -8.52 -0.16
CA CYS A 100 -1.03 -8.88 -0.31
C CYS A 100 -0.58 -9.87 0.77
N ILE A 101 -0.78 -9.54 2.05
CA ILE A 101 -0.17 -10.30 3.15
C ILE A 101 -0.91 -11.61 3.46
N ARG A 102 -2.24 -11.58 3.55
CA ARG A 102 -3.04 -12.79 3.87
C ARG A 102 -2.83 -13.95 2.89
N PRO A 103 -2.83 -13.74 1.56
CA PRO A 103 -2.52 -14.84 0.64
C PRO A 103 -1.12 -15.43 0.82
N LEU A 104 -0.13 -14.61 1.19
CA LEU A 104 1.23 -15.08 1.45
C LEU A 104 1.30 -15.89 2.74
N ILE A 105 0.71 -15.39 3.82
CA ILE A 105 0.63 -16.11 5.10
C ILE A 105 -0.08 -17.44 4.90
N LYS A 106 -1.21 -17.46 4.18
CA LYS A 106 -1.97 -18.69 3.93
C LYS A 106 -1.15 -19.72 3.14
N LYS A 107 -0.41 -19.30 2.12
CA LYS A 107 0.50 -20.19 1.38
C LYS A 107 1.59 -20.78 2.27
N ILE A 108 2.17 -19.97 3.16
CA ILE A 108 3.19 -20.44 4.10
C ILE A 108 2.58 -21.43 5.09
N GLU A 109 1.41 -21.11 5.65
CA GLU A 109 0.66 -21.98 6.57
C GLU A 109 0.32 -23.32 5.90
N ASP A 110 -0.19 -23.30 4.67
CA ASP A 110 -0.55 -24.51 3.93
C ASP A 110 0.68 -25.38 3.63
N GLU A 111 1.79 -24.77 3.19
CA GLU A 111 3.04 -25.49 2.93
C GLU A 111 3.69 -26.06 4.19
N LEU A 112 3.62 -25.34 5.31
CA LEU A 112 4.11 -25.83 6.59
C LEU A 112 3.28 -27.02 7.08
N ASN A 113 1.95 -26.92 7.01
CA ASN A 113 1.08 -28.02 7.40
C ASN A 113 1.26 -29.24 6.50
N ALA A 114 1.36 -29.04 5.18
CA ALA A 114 1.52 -30.12 4.22
C ALA A 114 2.86 -30.88 4.36
N LYS A 115 3.94 -30.21 4.79
CA LYS A 115 5.27 -30.82 4.92
C LYS A 115 5.60 -31.35 6.30
N LEU A 116 5.06 -30.74 7.35
CA LEU A 116 5.41 -31.09 8.73
C LEU A 116 4.46 -32.11 9.35
N PHE A 117 3.22 -32.21 8.85
CA PHE A 117 2.23 -33.13 9.39
C PHE A 117 1.80 -34.17 8.37
N THR A 118 1.57 -35.38 8.86
CA THR A 118 0.90 -36.43 8.11
C THR A 118 -0.61 -36.25 8.19
N GLU A 119 -1.36 -36.90 7.30
CA GLU A 119 -2.83 -36.86 7.31
C GLU A 119 -3.40 -37.30 8.67
N SER A 120 -2.77 -38.29 9.31
CA SER A 120 -3.15 -38.75 10.65
C SER A 120 -2.87 -37.71 11.74
N ASP A 121 -1.77 -36.97 11.65
CA ASP A 121 -1.46 -35.90 12.62
C ASP A 121 -2.47 -34.76 12.53
N VAL A 122 -2.89 -34.39 11.32
CA VAL A 122 -3.91 -33.34 11.10
C VAL A 122 -5.27 -33.78 11.62
N ILE A 123 -5.67 -35.04 11.39
CA ILE A 123 -6.92 -35.61 11.93
C ILE A 123 -6.90 -35.62 13.47
N ASN A 124 -5.73 -35.86 14.08
CA ASN A 124 -5.53 -35.79 15.52
C ASN A 124 -5.43 -34.36 16.08
N GLY A 125 -5.72 -33.34 15.26
CA GLY A 125 -5.79 -31.94 15.68
C GLY A 125 -4.46 -31.20 15.69
N LYS A 126 -3.37 -31.76 15.13
CA LYS A 126 -2.11 -31.03 14.98
C LYS A 126 -2.15 -30.16 13.74
N SER A 127 -2.11 -28.86 13.94
CA SER A 127 -1.98 -27.87 12.86
C SER A 127 -1.10 -26.72 13.29
N ILE A 128 -0.29 -26.20 12.37
CA ILE A 128 0.41 -24.94 12.52
C ILE A 128 -0.49 -23.84 11.98
N LYS A 129 -0.79 -22.85 12.81
CA LYS A 129 -1.45 -21.62 12.39
C LYS A 129 -0.42 -20.50 12.36
N VAL A 130 -0.21 -19.89 11.20
CA VAL A 130 0.70 -18.75 11.07
C VAL A 130 -0.11 -17.48 11.33
N VAL A 131 0.22 -16.79 12.42
CA VAL A 131 -0.46 -15.55 12.81
C VAL A 131 0.43 -14.37 12.43
N GLY A 132 -0.11 -13.43 11.65
CA GLY A 132 0.60 -12.24 11.19
C GLY A 132 0.36 -11.01 12.05
N ILE A 133 0.80 -9.85 11.54
CA ILE A 133 0.56 -8.51 12.12
C ILE A 133 -0.95 -8.17 12.10
N ASP A 134 -1.77 -8.92 11.37
CA ASP A 134 -3.22 -8.77 11.31
C ASP A 134 -3.96 -9.52 12.43
N LYS A 135 -3.25 -10.04 13.44
CA LYS A 135 -3.88 -10.58 14.63
C LYS A 135 -4.73 -9.49 15.27
N LYS A 136 -6.03 -9.72 15.30
CA LYS A 136 -6.96 -8.88 16.03
C LYS A 136 -6.75 -9.12 17.53
N ASP A 137 -6.69 -8.06 18.32
CA ASP A 137 -6.62 -8.19 19.77
C ASP A 137 -8.03 -8.45 20.31
N PRO A 138 -8.28 -9.58 21.02
CA PRO A 138 -9.56 -9.84 21.68
C PRO A 138 -9.99 -8.72 22.63
N LEU A 139 -9.03 -8.02 23.27
CA LEU A 139 -9.30 -6.91 24.18
C LEU A 139 -9.83 -5.68 23.45
N GLU A 140 -9.28 -5.37 22.28
CA GLU A 140 -9.78 -4.29 21.41
C GLU A 140 -11.18 -4.61 20.85
N HIS A 141 -11.51 -5.90 20.74
CA HIS A 141 -12.78 -6.38 20.19
C HIS A 141 -13.72 -6.98 21.25
N ALA A 142 -13.56 -6.63 22.52
CA ALA A 142 -14.33 -7.22 23.63
C ALA A 142 -15.86 -7.14 23.44
N GLU A 143 -16.37 -6.02 22.91
CA GLU A 143 -17.81 -5.88 22.64
C GLU A 143 -18.31 -6.84 21.55
N ALA A 144 -17.49 -7.06 20.53
CA ALA A 144 -17.80 -8.04 19.48
C ALA A 144 -17.71 -9.46 20.03
N VAL A 145 -16.72 -9.76 20.87
CA VAL A 145 -16.57 -11.05 21.56
C VAL A 145 -17.80 -11.36 22.40
N ASP A 146 -18.24 -10.42 23.24
CA ASP A 146 -19.44 -10.59 24.08
C ASP A 146 -20.69 -10.86 23.23
N LYS A 147 -20.87 -10.14 22.11
CA LYS A 147 -21.97 -10.38 21.15
C LYS A 147 -21.90 -11.75 20.49
N LEU A 148 -20.71 -12.23 20.13
CA LEU A 148 -20.54 -13.55 19.51
C LEU A 148 -20.91 -14.68 20.49
N ILE A 149 -20.53 -14.55 21.76
CA ILE A 149 -20.83 -15.54 22.80
C ILE A 149 -22.31 -15.46 23.20
N SER A 150 -22.82 -14.25 23.46
CA SER A 150 -24.20 -14.03 23.94
C SER A 150 -25.28 -14.36 22.90
N SER A 151 -24.96 -14.27 21.60
CA SER A 151 -25.85 -14.67 20.51
C SER A 151 -25.97 -16.19 20.32
N HIS A 152 -25.23 -16.99 21.10
CA HIS A 152 -25.23 -18.45 21.01
C HIS A 152 -24.69 -19.01 19.68
N ALA A 153 -24.13 -18.15 18.81
CA ALA A 153 -23.58 -18.56 17.52
C ALA A 153 -22.24 -19.28 17.67
N PHE A 154 -21.44 -18.94 18.68
CA PHE A 154 -20.09 -19.45 18.89
C PHE A 154 -19.84 -19.85 20.34
N LYS A 155 -19.02 -20.90 20.52
CA LYS A 155 -18.44 -21.29 21.82
C LYS A 155 -17.24 -20.40 22.15
N PRO A 156 -16.90 -20.15 23.43
CA PRO A 156 -15.72 -19.37 23.80
C PRO A 156 -14.42 -19.86 23.14
N ASN A 157 -14.16 -21.17 23.09
CA ASN A 157 -13.00 -21.72 22.39
C ASN A 157 -13.02 -21.45 20.88
N GLN A 158 -14.19 -21.41 20.25
CA GLN A 158 -14.28 -21.02 18.84
C GLN A 158 -13.92 -19.55 18.63
N VAL A 159 -14.28 -18.69 19.58
CA VAL A 159 -13.90 -17.27 19.54
C VAL A 159 -12.38 -17.14 19.73
N LEU A 160 -11.76 -17.82 20.70
CA LEU A 160 -10.30 -17.85 20.87
C LEU A 160 -9.59 -18.27 19.57
N MET A 161 -10.06 -19.34 18.92
CA MET A 161 -9.51 -19.79 17.64
C MET A 161 -9.67 -18.74 16.53
N MET A 162 -10.73 -17.95 16.49
CA MET A 162 -10.89 -16.85 15.52
C MET A 162 -9.82 -15.76 15.69
N PHE A 163 -9.47 -15.45 16.93
CA PHE A 163 -8.40 -14.50 17.26
C PHE A 163 -6.99 -15.11 17.15
N GLY A 164 -6.91 -16.42 16.87
CA GLY A 164 -5.63 -17.13 16.77
C GLY A 164 -4.98 -17.37 18.13
N GLU A 165 -5.78 -17.41 19.19
CA GLU A 165 -5.36 -17.88 20.50
C GLU A 165 -5.53 -19.40 20.61
N GLU A 166 -4.77 -20.01 21.51
CA GLU A 166 -4.90 -21.42 21.84
C GLU A 166 -6.23 -21.66 22.59
N PRO A 167 -6.99 -22.70 22.25
CA PRO A 167 -8.17 -23.07 23.00
C PRO A 167 -7.79 -23.48 24.42
N SER A 168 -8.68 -23.21 25.37
CA SER A 168 -8.53 -23.66 26.75
C SER A 168 -8.97 -25.12 26.88
N ASP A 169 -8.30 -25.89 27.74
CA ASP A 169 -8.67 -27.26 28.11
C ASP A 169 -9.91 -27.33 29.04
N ASP A 170 -10.44 -26.18 29.45
CA ASP A 170 -11.63 -26.12 30.31
C ASP A 170 -12.89 -26.56 29.53
N PRO A 171 -13.60 -27.62 29.99
CA PRO A 171 -14.82 -28.10 29.32
C PRO A 171 -15.89 -27.03 29.15
N SER A 172 -15.97 -26.05 30.06
CA SER A 172 -16.94 -24.96 29.99
C SER A 172 -16.71 -24.04 28.78
N MET A 173 -15.48 -23.96 28.28
CA MET A 173 -15.12 -23.15 27.10
C MET A 173 -15.61 -23.76 25.78
N ASP A 174 -16.07 -25.02 25.82
CA ASP A 174 -16.74 -25.72 24.71
C ASP A 174 -18.27 -25.78 24.87
N GLU A 175 -18.83 -25.13 25.89
CA GLU A 175 -20.27 -25.00 26.08
C GLU A 175 -20.83 -23.74 25.41
N TYR A 176 -22.12 -23.77 25.07
CA TYR A 176 -22.83 -22.60 24.60
C TYR A 176 -23.45 -21.85 25.78
N TYR A 177 -23.19 -20.55 25.89
CA TYR A 177 -23.73 -19.70 26.95
C TYR A 177 -24.97 -18.94 26.47
N VAL A 178 -26.14 -19.21 27.06
CA VAL A 178 -27.40 -18.50 26.71
C VAL A 178 -27.55 -17.32 27.65
N THR A 179 -27.71 -16.10 27.11
CA THR A 179 -28.21 -14.99 27.93
C THR A 179 -29.69 -15.21 28.25
N LYS A 180 -30.14 -14.86 29.46
CA LYS A 180 -31.53 -15.09 29.92
C LYS A 180 -32.63 -14.60 28.94
N ASN A 181 -32.30 -13.66 28.05
CA ASN A 181 -33.21 -13.09 27.05
C ASN A 181 -33.54 -14.02 25.87
N TYR A 182 -32.74 -15.07 25.62
CA TYR A 182 -32.94 -16.03 24.52
C TYR A 182 -33.30 -17.45 25.00
N MET A 183 -33.45 -17.63 26.32
CA MET A 183 -34.01 -18.86 26.85
C MET A 183 -35.49 -18.92 26.46
N THR A 184 -35.82 -19.86 25.58
CA THR A 184 -37.23 -20.14 25.26
C THR A 184 -37.95 -20.49 26.56
N SER A 185 -39.17 -20.00 26.76
CA SER A 185 -39.96 -20.12 28.00
C SER A 185 -40.06 -21.53 28.59
N ASN A 186 -39.75 -22.57 27.80
CA ASN A 186 -39.65 -23.97 28.24
C ASN A 186 -38.47 -24.29 29.17
N GLN A 187 -37.48 -23.41 29.34
CA GLN A 187 -36.38 -23.60 30.30
C GLN A 187 -36.51 -22.77 31.58
N GLN A 188 -37.48 -21.85 31.66
CA GLN A 188 -37.71 -21.07 32.88
C GLN A 188 -38.27 -21.93 34.03
N ASP A 189 -38.94 -23.03 33.71
CA ASP A 189 -39.54 -23.94 34.71
C ASP A 189 -38.54 -24.88 35.42
N LYS A 190 -37.25 -24.89 35.03
CA LYS A 190 -36.22 -25.73 35.68
C LYS A 190 -35.23 -24.97 36.57
N SER A 191 -35.41 -23.66 36.75
CA SER A 191 -34.49 -22.84 37.57
C SER A 191 -35.19 -21.97 38.61
N LEU A 192 -36.45 -22.28 38.95
CA LEU A 192 -37.21 -21.63 40.02
C LEU A 192 -37.69 -22.69 41.03
N GLU A 193 -36.76 -23.36 41.68
CA GLU A 193 -37.01 -24.00 42.99
C GLU A 193 -35.99 -23.46 43.99
N GLY A 194 -36.49 -22.75 45.00
CA GLY A 194 -35.75 -22.25 46.16
C GLY A 194 -35.69 -20.72 46.21
N GLY A 195 -36.40 -20.02 47.11
CA GLY A 195 -37.32 -20.41 48.16
C GLY A 195 -37.89 -19.11 48.75
N GLU A 196 -39.20 -19.05 48.91
CA GLU A 196 -39.84 -18.08 49.80
C GLU A 196 -40.04 -18.82 51.12
N ASP A 197 -39.17 -18.55 52.09
CA ASP A 197 -39.51 -18.81 53.49
C ASP A 197 -40.41 -17.65 53.94
N ASP A 198 -41.69 -17.94 54.04
CA ASP A 198 -42.64 -17.20 54.85
C ASP A 198 -42.19 -17.26 56.32
N GLU A 199 -41.95 -16.11 56.95
CA GLU A 199 -41.96 -15.99 58.41
C GLU A 199 -42.96 -14.90 58.84
N ASP A 200 -43.90 -15.35 59.68
CA ASP A 200 -44.84 -14.59 60.51
C ASP A 200 -44.15 -13.60 61.47
#